data_AF-A0A673A748-F1
#
_entry.id   AF-A0A673A748-F1
#
_cell.length_a   1.000
_cell.length_b   1.000
_cell.length_c   1.000
_cell.angle_alpha   90.00
_cell.angle_beta   90.00
_cell.angle_gamma   90.00
#
_symmetry.space_group_name_H-M   'P 1'
#
loop_
_entity.id
_entity.type
_entity.pdbx_description
1 polymer ?
#
loop_
_entity_poly.entity_id
_entity_poly.type
_entity_poly.pdbx_seq_one_letter_code
_entity_poly.pdbx_strand_id
1 'polypeptide(L)'
;MASLVWGFITDFFTYETTKSVVVKSWSVGIINRIVQVLIIAYFIGWVFIHEKAYQVSDTGIESSVMTKVKGFGYHQNRVMDVADYVFPQQGASVFCIMTKVIITENQYQGRCPELEYKCSSVFVCHTPGAITGVCLFSNSTHGQCEIEGWCPSEDDTVKIKPMNDIGNFTIFIKNSIRFPLFNVTRGNFPPDMTAQQIKSCNYHPETMPSCPIFRVADIINNTGQDVTKLTEKGAEIGINIEWKCNFDLDVEKCLPKYSFTRLDAVFEKNAVSKGYNFRFAKYFKTENNTEFRTLHKVFAIRFDVLVTGNAGKFGTVPTLINLVAAFTSIGLGTVLCDIILLNFMKGAEQYKAKKFEEVSEAQIEASITQSPDSQLSLKGGMKSSYDSGALSLDNSDQPV
;
A
#
# COMPACT_ATOMS: atom_id res chain seq x y z
N MET A 1 -53.94 -11.43 -41.48
CA MET A 1 -52.92 -10.52 -40.90
C MET A 1 -53.36 -9.91 -39.57
N ALA A 2 -54.60 -9.41 -39.42
CA ALA A 2 -55.05 -8.80 -38.16
C ALA A 2 -55.02 -9.74 -36.92
N SER A 3 -55.38 -11.03 -37.05
CA SER A 3 -55.34 -11.98 -35.91
C SER A 3 -53.93 -12.37 -35.48
N LEU A 4 -52.98 -12.38 -36.42
CA LEU A 4 -51.58 -12.72 -36.18
C LEU A 4 -50.85 -11.56 -35.49
N VAL A 5 -51.18 -10.32 -35.88
CA VAL A 5 -50.69 -9.10 -35.21
C VAL A 5 -51.29 -8.95 -33.81
N TRP A 6 -52.57 -9.31 -33.63
CA TRP A 6 -53.21 -9.31 -32.32
C TRP A 6 -52.60 -10.35 -31.36
N GLY A 7 -52.33 -11.57 -31.85
CA GLY A 7 -51.66 -12.62 -31.06
C GLY A 7 -50.24 -12.22 -30.63
N PHE A 8 -49.48 -11.57 -31.51
CA PHE A 8 -48.15 -11.05 -31.17
C PHE A 8 -48.19 -9.94 -30.11
N ILE A 9 -49.19 -9.07 -30.16
CA ILE A 9 -49.38 -8.00 -29.17
C ILE A 9 -49.79 -8.59 -27.83
N THR A 10 -50.70 -9.57 -27.81
CA THR A 10 -51.10 -10.21 -26.55
C THR A 10 -49.95 -10.99 -25.92
N ASP A 11 -49.14 -11.70 -26.72
CA ASP A 11 -47.95 -12.40 -26.23
C ASP A 11 -46.90 -11.42 -25.69
N PHE A 12 -46.72 -10.26 -26.34
CA PHE A 12 -45.82 -9.21 -25.86
C PHE A 12 -46.26 -8.59 -24.53
N PHE A 13 -47.56 -8.54 -24.25
CA PHE A 13 -48.12 -8.06 -22.98
C PHE A 13 -48.42 -9.19 -21.98
N THR A 14 -47.86 -10.39 -22.16
CA THR A 14 -47.93 -11.42 -21.12
C THR A 14 -46.92 -11.16 -20.00
N TYR A 15 -47.36 -11.33 -18.75
CA TYR A 15 -46.51 -11.25 -17.56
C TYR A 15 -46.59 -12.58 -16.80
N GLU A 16 -45.48 -13.31 -16.78
CA GLU A 16 -45.38 -14.56 -16.05
C GLU A 16 -45.02 -14.31 -14.58
N THR A 17 -45.72 -14.98 -13.67
CA THR A 17 -45.43 -14.96 -12.24
C THR A 17 -45.49 -16.37 -11.69
N THR A 18 -44.61 -16.69 -10.74
CA THR A 18 -44.59 -18.01 -10.11
C THR A 18 -45.78 -18.18 -9.16
N LYS A 19 -46.38 -19.37 -9.17
CA LYS A 19 -47.42 -19.76 -8.21
C LYS A 19 -46.76 -20.02 -6.86
N SER A 20 -47.09 -19.22 -5.84
CA SER A 20 -46.49 -19.33 -4.50
C SER A 20 -47.43 -20.04 -3.50
N VAL A 21 -46.87 -20.86 -2.61
CA VAL A 21 -47.61 -21.44 -1.46
C VAL A 21 -47.42 -20.55 -0.23
N VAL A 22 -48.53 -20.02 0.31
CA VAL A 22 -48.50 -19.19 1.52
C VAL A 22 -48.74 -20.07 2.75
N VAL A 23 -47.68 -20.32 3.53
CA VAL A 23 -47.75 -21.10 4.77
C VAL A 23 -48.07 -20.18 5.96
N LYS A 24 -49.21 -20.40 6.62
CA LYS A 24 -49.64 -19.66 7.82
C LYS A 24 -49.24 -20.39 9.11
N SER A 25 -47.94 -20.54 9.35
CA SER A 25 -47.39 -21.13 10.59
C SER A 25 -46.60 -20.10 11.39
N TRP A 26 -46.88 -19.97 12.67
CA TRP A 26 -46.24 -18.98 13.54
C TRP A 26 -44.75 -19.26 13.74
N SER A 27 -44.36 -20.52 13.99
CA SER A 27 -42.95 -20.91 14.20
C SER A 27 -42.08 -20.62 12.97
N VAL A 28 -42.55 -20.99 11.78
CA VAL A 28 -41.81 -20.77 10.52
C VAL A 28 -41.81 -19.29 10.14
N GLY A 29 -42.93 -18.59 10.39
CA GLY A 29 -43.01 -17.15 10.21
C GLY A 29 -41.99 -16.38 11.06
N ILE A 30 -41.84 -16.74 12.34
CA ILE A 30 -40.84 -16.14 13.23
C ILE A 30 -39.42 -16.43 12.72
N ILE A 31 -39.11 -17.69 12.40
CA ILE A 31 -37.77 -18.07 11.91
C ILE A 31 -37.43 -17.28 10.65
N ASN A 32 -38.35 -17.21 9.68
CA ASN A 32 -38.15 -16.45 8.44
C ASN A 32 -37.91 -14.96 8.72
N ARG A 33 -38.71 -14.35 9.60
CA ARG A 33 -38.51 -12.93 9.95
C ARG A 33 -37.21 -12.67 10.71
N ILE A 34 -36.78 -13.58 11.59
CA ILE A 34 -35.49 -13.46 12.28
C ILE A 34 -34.35 -13.52 11.26
N VAL A 35 -34.36 -14.48 10.35
CA VAL A 35 -33.33 -14.61 9.31
C VAL A 35 -33.27 -13.35 8.44
N GLN A 36 -34.43 -12.83 8.01
CA GLN A 36 -34.51 -11.58 7.25
C GLN A 36 -33.93 -10.40 8.03
N VAL A 37 -34.26 -10.25 9.31
CA VAL A 37 -33.74 -9.17 10.16
C VAL A 37 -32.22 -9.29 10.32
N LEU A 38 -31.68 -10.51 10.48
CA LEU A 38 -30.23 -10.73 10.57
C LEU A 38 -29.51 -10.33 9.28
N ILE A 39 -30.06 -10.71 8.12
CA ILE A 39 -29.50 -10.32 6.82
C ILE A 39 -29.54 -8.79 6.67
N ILE A 40 -30.67 -8.16 6.96
CA ILE A 40 -30.82 -6.70 6.87
C ILE A 40 -29.84 -5.99 7.82
N ALA A 41 -29.73 -6.46 9.06
CA ALA A 41 -28.80 -5.91 10.05
C ALA A 41 -27.34 -6.04 9.60
N TYR A 42 -26.97 -7.17 9.00
CA TYR A 42 -25.65 -7.36 8.40
C TYR A 42 -25.38 -6.34 7.29
N PHE A 43 -26.29 -6.18 6.34
CA PHE A 43 -26.11 -5.20 5.25
C PHE A 43 -26.02 -3.77 5.79
N ILE A 44 -26.92 -3.37 6.67
CA ILE A 44 -26.91 -2.00 7.23
C ILE A 44 -25.65 -1.76 8.06
N GLY A 45 -25.33 -2.65 8.99
CA GLY A 45 -24.23 -2.48 9.93
C GLY A 45 -22.85 -2.68 9.31
N TRP A 46 -22.66 -3.78 8.59
CA TRP A 46 -21.36 -4.14 8.02
C TRP A 46 -21.14 -3.47 6.67
N VAL A 47 -22.02 -3.72 5.70
CA VAL A 47 -21.80 -3.29 4.30
C VAL A 47 -21.96 -1.78 4.15
N PHE A 48 -23.05 -1.22 4.69
CA PHE A 48 -23.31 0.22 4.58
C PHE A 48 -22.53 1.02 5.61
N ILE A 49 -22.56 0.70 6.91
CA ILE A 49 -21.92 1.56 7.92
C ILE A 49 -20.40 1.32 8.04
N HIS A 50 -19.95 0.06 8.19
CA HIS A 50 -18.53 -0.26 8.42
C HIS A 50 -17.69 -0.12 7.14
N GLU A 51 -18.07 -0.80 6.07
CA GLU A 51 -17.36 -0.79 4.77
C GLU A 51 -17.65 0.46 3.94
N LYS A 52 -18.70 1.23 4.28
CA LYS A 52 -19.11 2.43 3.54
C LYS A 52 -19.33 2.18 2.06
N ALA A 53 -19.93 1.05 1.71
CA ALA A 53 -20.13 0.64 0.31
C ALA A 53 -21.06 1.57 -0.49
N TYR A 54 -21.71 2.54 0.16
CA TYR A 54 -22.47 3.62 -0.49
C TYR A 54 -21.58 4.72 -1.09
N GLN A 55 -20.29 4.74 -0.75
CA GLN A 55 -19.32 5.71 -1.23
C GLN A 55 -18.61 5.20 -2.48
N VAL A 56 -18.28 6.11 -3.38
CA VAL A 56 -17.22 5.92 -4.36
C VAL A 56 -15.90 6.23 -3.65
N SER A 57 -14.90 5.39 -3.84
CA SER A 57 -13.56 5.55 -3.25
C SER A 57 -12.55 5.98 -4.32
N ASP A 58 -11.75 6.99 -4.01
CA ASP A 58 -10.62 7.44 -4.82
C ASP A 58 -9.31 7.09 -4.11
N THR A 59 -8.54 6.18 -4.72
CA THR A 59 -7.19 5.79 -4.28
C THR A 59 -6.10 6.43 -5.14
N GLY A 60 -6.46 7.09 -6.24
CA GLY A 60 -5.56 7.73 -7.20
C GLY A 60 -5.10 9.11 -6.75
N ILE A 61 -4.59 9.21 -5.51
CA ILE A 61 -4.16 10.47 -4.92
C ILE A 61 -2.95 11.07 -5.68
N GLU A 62 -3.09 12.31 -6.14
CA GLU A 62 -1.97 13.10 -6.62
C GLU A 62 -1.32 13.78 -5.40
N SER A 63 0.00 13.62 -5.22
CA SER A 63 0.71 14.23 -4.09
C SER A 63 1.96 14.97 -4.55
N SER A 64 2.22 16.10 -3.89
CA SER A 64 3.44 16.89 -4.04
C SER A 64 4.02 17.15 -2.66
N VAL A 65 5.31 16.83 -2.48
CA VAL A 65 6.03 16.99 -1.22
C VAL A 65 7.23 17.89 -1.44
N MET A 66 7.40 18.85 -0.54
CA MET A 66 8.59 19.69 -0.45
C MET A 66 9.10 19.67 0.99
N THR A 67 10.40 19.46 1.14
CA THR A 67 11.06 19.33 2.44
C THR A 67 12.11 20.42 2.62
N LYS A 68 12.28 20.88 3.86
CA LYS A 68 13.32 21.84 4.22
C LYS A 68 13.85 21.53 5.60
N VAL A 69 15.14 21.19 5.68
CA VAL A 69 15.82 20.95 6.94
C VAL A 69 16.40 22.25 7.47
N LYS A 70 16.43 22.41 8.80
CA LYS A 70 17.10 23.51 9.50
C LYS A 70 17.84 22.99 10.72
N GLY A 71 19.04 23.51 10.91
CA GLY A 71 19.90 23.20 12.04
C GLY A 71 21.34 23.62 11.74
N PHE A 72 22.12 23.85 12.78
CA PHE A 72 23.56 23.98 12.70
C PHE A 72 24.14 22.87 13.56
N GLY A 73 25.17 22.20 13.05
CA GLY A 73 25.85 21.17 13.82
C GLY A 73 27.35 21.33 13.78
N TYR A 74 28.01 20.87 14.83
CA TYR A 74 29.47 20.90 14.92
C TYR A 74 30.05 19.54 14.55
N HIS A 75 30.94 19.52 13.56
CA HIS A 75 31.64 18.31 13.13
C HIS A 75 33.10 18.63 12.86
N GLN A 76 34.04 17.89 13.50
CA GLN A 76 35.49 18.05 13.30
C GLN A 76 35.97 19.52 13.38
N ASN A 77 35.56 20.25 14.42
CA ASN A 77 35.86 21.68 14.64
C ASN A 77 35.37 22.63 13.53
N ARG A 78 34.43 22.18 12.68
CA ARG A 78 33.75 23.01 11.68
C ARG A 78 32.26 23.09 12.00
N VAL A 79 31.67 24.26 11.72
CA VAL A 79 30.21 24.44 11.74
C VAL A 79 29.68 23.99 10.38
N MET A 80 28.71 23.09 10.40
CA MET A 80 28.06 22.55 9.22
C MET A 80 26.64 23.12 9.13
N ASP A 81 26.27 23.59 7.95
CA ASP A 81 24.92 24.09 7.68
C ASP A 81 24.14 23.17 6.72
N VAL A 82 22.91 23.58 6.39
CA VAL A 82 21.99 22.81 5.55
C VAL A 82 22.61 22.45 4.19
N ALA A 83 23.44 23.32 3.61
CA ALA A 83 24.07 23.07 2.31
C ALA A 83 25.16 21.99 2.41
N ASP A 84 25.76 21.82 3.60
CA ASP A 84 26.81 20.83 3.83
C ASP A 84 26.29 19.43 4.14
N TYR A 85 25.22 19.32 4.94
CA TYR A 85 24.76 18.03 5.46
C TYR A 85 23.49 17.48 4.81
N VAL A 86 22.78 18.22 3.96
CA VAL A 86 21.55 17.74 3.30
C VAL A 86 21.79 17.36 1.85
N PHE A 87 21.37 16.13 1.50
CA PHE A 87 21.49 15.59 0.14
C PHE A 87 20.19 14.90 -0.30
N PRO A 88 19.69 15.11 -1.52
CA PRO A 88 20.07 16.16 -2.45
C PRO A 88 19.46 17.52 -2.01
N GLN A 89 20.06 18.65 -2.41
CA GLN A 89 19.70 19.97 -1.88
C GLN A 89 18.33 20.50 -2.36
N GLN A 90 17.74 19.87 -3.38
CA GLN A 90 16.50 20.32 -4.02
C GLN A 90 15.25 20.16 -3.14
N GLY A 91 15.30 19.36 -2.06
CA GLY A 91 14.21 19.26 -1.09
C GLY A 91 12.96 18.54 -1.61
N ALA A 92 13.14 17.30 -2.07
CA ALA A 92 12.08 16.42 -2.58
C ALA A 92 11.44 15.56 -1.47
N SER A 93 10.67 14.53 -1.85
CA SER A 93 10.13 13.52 -0.92
C SER A 93 11.22 12.66 -0.27
N VAL A 94 12.39 12.55 -0.90
CA VAL A 94 13.53 11.78 -0.39
C VAL A 94 14.71 12.73 -0.16
N PHE A 95 15.26 12.71 1.05
CA PHE A 95 16.45 13.47 1.41
C PHE A 95 17.22 12.77 2.53
N CYS A 96 18.50 13.07 2.64
CA CYS A 96 19.43 12.48 3.57
C CYS A 96 20.03 13.58 4.43
N ILE A 97 20.13 13.34 5.74
CA ILE A 97 20.88 14.17 6.68
C ILE A 97 22.17 13.43 7.03
N MET A 98 23.31 13.98 6.61
CA MET A 98 24.63 13.48 6.95
C MET A 98 24.84 13.51 8.46
N THR A 99 25.31 12.39 9.00
CA THR A 99 25.56 12.22 10.43
C THR A 99 27.04 12.08 10.76
N LYS A 100 27.79 11.43 9.86
CA LYS A 100 29.23 11.18 9.99
C LYS A 100 29.85 11.19 8.60
N VAL A 101 31.05 11.77 8.47
CA VAL A 101 31.79 11.77 7.20
C VAL A 101 33.24 11.39 7.42
N ILE A 102 33.76 10.53 6.55
CA ILE A 102 35.19 10.25 6.39
C ILE A 102 35.65 11.03 5.16
N ILE A 103 36.66 11.87 5.34
CA ILE A 103 37.17 12.77 4.30
C ILE A 103 38.58 12.31 3.93
N THR A 104 38.79 12.00 2.66
CA THR A 104 40.12 11.75 2.08
C THR A 104 40.47 12.93 1.19
N GLU A 105 41.28 13.84 1.72
CA GLU A 105 41.71 15.06 1.02
C GLU A 105 42.83 14.77 0.02
N ASN A 106 42.96 15.65 -0.98
CA ASN A 106 44.09 15.70 -1.90
C ASN A 106 44.34 14.38 -2.66
N GLN A 107 43.28 13.74 -3.14
CA GLN A 107 43.43 12.60 -4.04
C GLN A 107 43.86 13.04 -5.43
N TYR A 108 44.95 12.48 -5.95
CA TYR A 108 45.45 12.67 -7.32
C TYR A 108 45.36 11.35 -8.09
N GLN A 109 45.31 11.42 -9.41
CA GLN A 109 45.49 10.22 -10.25
C GLN A 109 46.93 9.75 -10.17
N GLY A 110 47.14 8.49 -9.80
CA GLY A 110 48.47 7.92 -9.65
C GLY A 110 48.44 6.46 -9.19
N ARG A 111 49.56 5.99 -8.65
CA ARG A 111 49.73 4.64 -8.11
C ARG A 111 49.98 4.69 -6.61
N CYS A 112 49.26 3.88 -5.84
CA CYS A 112 49.38 3.82 -4.39
C CYS A 112 48.95 2.44 -3.85
N PRO A 113 49.38 2.08 -2.63
CA PRO A 113 48.90 0.87 -1.97
C PRO A 113 47.44 1.02 -1.49
N GLU A 114 46.64 -0.02 -1.71
CA GLU A 114 45.28 -0.14 -1.18
C GLU A 114 45.30 -0.68 0.26
N LEU A 115 44.57 -0.02 1.17
CA LEU A 115 44.66 -0.31 2.60
C LEU A 115 43.94 -1.60 3.00
N GLU A 116 42.87 -1.95 2.27
CA GLU A 116 42.04 -3.12 2.58
C GLU A 116 42.64 -4.44 2.03
N TYR A 117 43.35 -4.39 0.90
CA TYR A 117 43.90 -5.57 0.24
C TYR A 117 45.34 -5.86 0.66
N LYS A 118 45.47 -6.75 1.65
CA LYS A 118 46.76 -7.25 2.12
C LYS A 118 47.28 -8.37 1.23
N CYS A 119 48.56 -8.33 0.91
CA CYS A 119 49.28 -9.36 0.18
C CYS A 119 50.45 -9.91 1.02
N SER A 120 50.68 -11.21 0.91
CA SER A 120 51.73 -11.94 1.64
C SER A 120 52.89 -12.37 0.75
N SER A 121 52.67 -12.50 -0.56
CA SER A 121 53.69 -12.84 -1.56
C SER A 121 53.67 -11.84 -2.72
N VAL A 122 54.79 -11.79 -3.45
CA VAL A 122 55.05 -10.83 -4.57
C VAL A 122 54.11 -11.06 -5.77
N PHE A 123 53.27 -12.10 -5.76
CA PHE A 123 52.41 -12.45 -6.88
C PHE A 123 50.98 -12.72 -6.40
N VAL A 124 50.05 -12.03 -7.07
CA VAL A 124 48.60 -12.27 -7.11
C VAL A 124 47.77 -11.43 -6.11
N CYS A 125 47.68 -10.13 -6.40
CA CYS A 125 46.49 -9.35 -6.06
C CYS A 125 45.42 -9.62 -7.15
N HIS A 126 44.32 -10.29 -6.78
CA HIS A 126 43.18 -10.58 -7.69
C HIS A 126 41.91 -10.03 -7.06
N THR A 127 41.63 -8.74 -7.28
CA THR A 127 40.43 -8.07 -6.79
C THR A 127 39.86 -7.13 -7.87
N PRO A 128 38.57 -6.74 -7.81
CA PRO A 128 37.97 -5.87 -8.82
C PRO A 128 38.50 -4.43 -8.71
N GLY A 129 39.42 -4.07 -9.61
CA GLY A 129 40.02 -2.73 -9.71
C GLY A 129 41.17 -2.71 -10.73
N ALA A 130 41.67 -1.52 -11.09
CA ALA A 130 42.84 -1.37 -11.96
C ALA A 130 44.15 -1.65 -11.19
N ILE A 131 44.33 -2.92 -10.78
CA ILE A 131 45.49 -3.38 -10.01
C ILE A 131 46.69 -3.53 -10.94
N THR A 132 47.86 -3.01 -10.54
CA THR A 132 49.09 -3.09 -11.33
C THR A 132 49.78 -4.46 -11.22
N GLY A 133 49.40 -5.25 -10.22
CA GLY A 133 49.93 -6.61 -9.95
C GLY A 133 51.12 -6.63 -8.98
N VAL A 134 51.51 -5.48 -8.44
CA VAL A 134 52.65 -5.32 -7.53
C VAL A 134 52.18 -5.31 -6.07
N CYS A 135 52.90 -6.03 -5.19
CA CYS A 135 52.70 -6.01 -3.74
C CYS A 135 53.77 -5.13 -3.08
N LEU A 136 53.36 -4.04 -2.43
CA LEU A 136 54.24 -3.10 -1.73
C LEU A 136 54.37 -3.49 -0.25
N PHE A 137 55.59 -3.64 0.24
CA PHE A 137 55.87 -3.93 1.65
C PHE A 137 56.37 -2.66 2.35
N SER A 138 55.52 -2.07 3.21
CA SER A 138 55.83 -0.83 3.93
C SER A 138 56.06 -1.11 5.43
N ASN A 139 57.26 -1.54 5.84
CA ASN A 139 57.72 -1.76 7.25
C ASN A 139 56.79 -2.57 8.20
N SER A 140 55.64 -3.06 7.72
CA SER A 140 54.65 -3.86 8.44
C SER A 140 54.81 -5.34 8.10
N THR A 141 54.24 -6.21 8.95
CA THR A 141 54.26 -7.67 8.77
C THR A 141 53.47 -8.18 7.56
N HIS A 142 52.71 -7.32 6.90
CA HIS A 142 51.89 -7.62 5.71
C HIS A 142 52.13 -6.55 4.65
N GLY A 143 52.21 -6.95 3.37
CA GLY A 143 52.25 -6.04 2.22
C GLY A 143 50.85 -5.58 1.79
N GLN A 144 50.79 -4.55 0.96
CA GLN A 144 49.56 -3.98 0.40
C GLN A 144 49.62 -3.99 -1.12
N CYS A 145 48.51 -4.29 -1.78
CA CYS A 145 48.43 -4.31 -3.24
C CYS A 145 48.51 -2.90 -3.83
N GLU A 146 49.36 -2.68 -4.83
CA GLU A 146 49.40 -1.44 -5.60
C GLU A 146 48.23 -1.36 -6.59
N ILE A 147 47.54 -0.22 -6.57
CA ILE A 147 46.44 0.10 -7.49
C ILE A 147 46.76 1.36 -8.28
N GLU A 148 46.22 1.46 -9.50
CA GLU A 148 46.24 2.68 -10.30
C GLU A 148 44.87 3.37 -10.24
N GLY A 149 44.82 4.60 -9.74
CA GLY A 149 43.59 5.34 -9.52
C GLY A 149 43.76 6.59 -8.66
N TRP A 150 42.74 6.91 -7.88
CA TRP A 150 42.75 8.08 -6.98
C TRP A 150 43.51 7.79 -5.69
N CYS A 151 44.66 8.42 -5.53
CA CYS A 151 45.62 8.20 -4.45
C CYS A 151 45.79 9.44 -3.57
N PRO A 152 45.87 9.31 -2.24
CA PRO A 152 45.89 8.06 -1.46
C PRO A 152 44.51 7.37 -1.37
N SER A 153 44.52 6.05 -1.19
CA SER A 153 43.31 5.24 -0.95
C SER A 153 42.58 5.64 0.32
N GLU A 154 41.29 5.35 0.37
CA GLU A 154 40.43 5.63 1.52
C GLU A 154 40.83 4.77 2.74
N ASP A 155 40.95 5.39 3.91
CA ASP A 155 41.19 4.69 5.17
C ASP A 155 39.91 4.53 5.99
N ASP A 156 39.31 3.35 5.91
CA ASP A 156 38.11 2.97 6.65
C ASP A 156 38.38 2.62 8.13
N THR A 157 39.64 2.58 8.56
CA THR A 157 40.00 2.27 9.97
C THR A 157 39.84 3.47 10.91
N VAL A 158 39.75 4.68 10.35
CA VAL A 158 39.65 5.92 11.12
C VAL A 158 38.29 6.02 11.81
N LYS A 159 38.30 6.02 13.14
CA LYS A 159 37.09 6.17 13.96
C LYS A 159 36.74 7.65 14.15
N ILE A 160 35.76 8.12 13.40
CA ILE A 160 35.25 9.50 13.48
C ILE A 160 33.97 9.53 14.32
N LYS A 161 33.87 10.51 15.22
CA LYS A 161 32.66 10.73 16.01
C LYS A 161 31.55 11.35 15.14
N PRO A 162 30.31 10.85 15.19
CA PRO A 162 29.16 11.50 14.55
C PRO A 162 28.89 12.91 15.10
N MET A 163 28.12 13.70 14.37
CA MET A 163 27.66 15.01 14.80
C MET A 163 26.58 14.87 15.89
N ASN A 164 26.79 15.48 17.06
CA ASN A 164 25.88 15.30 18.21
C ASN A 164 24.54 16.07 18.03
N ASP A 165 24.54 17.16 17.27
CA ASP A 165 23.42 18.10 17.17
C ASP A 165 22.25 17.61 16.30
N ILE A 166 22.40 16.47 15.62
CA ILE A 166 21.42 15.93 14.66
C ILE A 166 20.03 15.81 15.28
N GLY A 167 19.95 15.39 16.55
CA GLY A 167 18.67 15.25 17.25
C GLY A 167 17.90 16.57 17.42
N ASN A 168 18.57 17.72 17.32
CA ASN A 168 17.97 19.04 17.43
C ASN A 168 17.56 19.64 16.08
N PHE A 169 17.90 18.97 14.98
CA PHE A 169 17.53 19.45 13.65
C PHE A 169 16.02 19.34 13.46
N THR A 170 15.50 20.26 12.66
CA THR A 170 14.07 20.34 12.34
C THR A 170 13.85 20.14 10.85
N ILE A 171 12.81 19.38 10.52
CA ILE A 171 12.38 19.09 9.16
C ILE A 171 11.03 19.75 8.98
N PHE A 172 10.94 20.70 8.06
CA PHE A 172 9.68 21.27 7.61
C PHE A 172 9.18 20.47 6.41
N ILE A 173 7.94 19.97 6.49
CA ILE A 173 7.29 19.22 5.42
C ILE A 173 6.08 20.00 4.93
N LYS A 174 6.12 20.38 3.65
CA LYS A 174 4.96 20.91 2.93
C LYS A 174 4.43 19.82 2.01
N ASN A 175 3.25 19.31 2.31
CA ASN A 175 2.57 18.32 1.49
C ASN A 175 1.26 18.90 0.96
N SER A 176 1.07 18.79 -0.35
CA SER A 176 -0.16 19.12 -1.06
C SER A 176 -0.69 17.85 -1.69
N ILE A 177 -1.98 17.58 -1.52
CA ILE A 177 -2.66 16.43 -2.09
C ILE A 177 -3.88 16.85 -2.90
N ARG A 178 -4.23 16.04 -3.89
CA ARG A 178 -5.44 16.19 -4.67
C ARG A 178 -6.08 14.82 -4.91
N PHE A 179 -7.38 14.75 -4.67
CA PHE A 179 -8.21 13.63 -5.09
C PHE A 179 -8.90 14.02 -6.40
N PRO A 180 -8.37 13.59 -7.57
CA PRO A 180 -8.84 14.05 -8.86
C PRO A 180 -10.30 13.66 -9.12
N LEU A 181 -10.76 12.51 -8.61
CA LEU A 181 -12.14 12.04 -8.82
C LEU A 181 -13.17 12.99 -8.21
N PHE A 182 -12.84 13.59 -7.06
CA PHE A 182 -13.72 14.53 -6.35
C PHE A 182 -13.32 16.00 -6.55
N ASN A 183 -12.21 16.25 -7.25
CA ASN A 183 -11.60 17.56 -7.44
C ASN A 183 -11.37 18.34 -6.13
N VAL A 184 -10.92 17.65 -5.08
CA VAL A 184 -10.62 18.24 -3.76
C VAL A 184 -9.12 18.32 -3.55
N THR A 185 -8.61 19.51 -3.23
CA THR A 185 -7.20 19.75 -2.90
C THR A 185 -7.03 20.10 -1.43
N ARG A 186 -6.06 19.50 -0.75
CA ARG A 186 -5.75 19.77 0.66
C ARG A 186 -4.25 19.88 0.90
N GLY A 187 -3.89 20.61 1.94
CA GLY A 187 -2.52 20.73 2.45
C GLY A 187 -2.44 20.20 3.88
N ASN A 188 -1.24 19.81 4.29
CA ASN A 188 -1.03 19.20 5.61
C ASN A 188 -1.20 20.14 6.81
N PHE A 189 -1.18 21.45 6.59
CA PHE A 189 -1.50 22.46 7.60
C PHE A 189 -2.60 23.39 7.06
N PRO A 190 -3.45 23.95 7.95
CA PRO A 190 -4.57 24.78 7.54
C PRO A 190 -4.10 26.11 6.93
N PRO A 191 -4.89 26.71 6.02
CA PRO A 191 -4.56 28.00 5.40
C PRO A 191 -4.52 29.15 6.42
N ASP A 192 -5.24 29.02 7.54
CA ASP A 192 -5.34 30.05 8.57
C ASP A 192 -4.12 30.11 9.51
N MET A 193 -3.15 29.20 9.34
CA MET A 193 -1.98 29.14 10.21
C MET A 193 -1.04 30.34 9.98
N THR A 194 -0.80 31.11 11.03
CA THR A 194 0.06 32.30 10.95
C THR A 194 1.55 31.94 10.88
N ALA A 195 2.35 32.82 10.28
CA ALA A 195 3.80 32.63 10.21
C ALA A 195 4.48 32.54 11.60
N GLN A 196 3.90 33.17 12.63
CA GLN A 196 4.41 33.08 14.00
C GLN A 196 4.17 31.70 14.60
N GLN A 197 2.96 31.14 14.43
CA GLN A 197 2.63 29.78 14.87
C GLN A 197 3.54 28.74 14.21
N ILE A 198 3.80 28.88 12.89
CA ILE A 198 4.71 27.97 12.19
C ILE A 198 6.13 28.05 12.75
N LYS A 199 6.61 29.23 13.16
CA LYS A 199 7.97 29.39 13.70
C LYS A 199 8.17 28.74 15.07
N SER A 200 7.12 28.64 15.88
CA SER A 200 7.21 28.14 17.26
C SER A 200 6.65 26.75 17.48
N CYS A 201 5.91 26.19 16.51
CA CYS A 201 5.32 24.87 16.68
C CYS A 201 6.35 23.75 16.50
N ASN A 202 6.13 22.65 17.22
CA ASN A 202 6.78 21.37 16.98
C ASN A 202 5.67 20.31 16.88
N TYR A 203 5.79 19.39 15.93
CA TYR A 203 4.83 18.31 15.77
C TYR A 203 4.77 17.43 17.02
N HIS A 204 3.56 17.13 17.45
CA HIS A 204 3.31 16.11 18.47
C HIS A 204 1.99 15.40 18.16
N PRO A 205 1.91 14.06 18.26
CA PRO A 205 0.72 13.29 17.86
C PRO A 205 -0.58 13.74 18.53
N GLU A 206 -0.52 14.08 19.83
CA GLU A 206 -1.71 14.46 20.61
C GLU A 206 -1.91 15.97 20.76
N THR A 207 -0.87 16.73 21.11
CA THR A 207 -0.99 18.14 21.46
C THR A 207 -1.02 19.07 20.24
N MET A 208 -0.25 18.76 19.19
CA MET A 208 -0.13 19.60 17.98
C MET A 208 0.06 18.74 16.70
N PRO A 209 -0.98 18.01 16.27
CA PRO A 209 -0.90 17.11 15.11
C PRO A 209 -0.80 17.84 13.76
N SER A 210 -1.21 19.11 13.69
CA SER A 210 -1.24 19.92 12.46
C SER A 210 0.05 20.70 12.19
N CYS A 211 1.05 20.64 13.08
CA CYS A 211 2.30 21.36 12.88
C CYS A 211 3.18 20.67 11.81
N PRO A 212 3.67 21.39 10.79
CA PRO A 212 4.49 20.82 9.71
C PRO A 212 6.00 20.71 10.04
N ILE A 213 6.41 21.05 11.28
CA ILE A 213 7.81 21.03 11.71
C ILE A 213 8.03 19.83 12.62
N PHE A 214 8.99 18.98 12.25
CA PHE A 214 9.32 17.76 12.96
C PHE A 214 10.76 17.81 13.45
N ARG A 215 10.99 17.57 14.74
CA ARG A 215 12.33 17.38 15.26
C ARG A 215 12.85 15.98 14.93
N VAL A 216 14.10 15.88 14.48
CA VAL A 216 14.71 14.60 14.08
C VAL A 216 14.75 13.59 15.23
N ALA A 217 15.07 14.03 16.46
CA ALA A 217 15.03 13.14 17.63
C ALA A 217 13.62 12.57 17.88
N ASP A 218 12.57 13.37 17.72
CA ASP A 218 11.19 12.95 17.97
C ASP A 218 10.74 11.92 16.93
N ILE A 219 11.13 12.09 15.67
CA ILE A 219 10.89 11.10 14.60
C ILE A 219 11.56 9.77 14.96
N ILE A 220 12.84 9.81 15.33
CA ILE A 220 13.62 8.60 15.63
C ILE A 220 13.08 7.89 16.87
N ASN A 221 12.78 8.64 17.94
CA ASN A 221 12.24 8.08 19.18
C ASN A 221 10.88 7.40 18.96
N ASN A 222 10.03 7.95 18.09
CA ASN A 222 8.75 7.31 17.72
C ASN A 222 8.92 5.97 16.98
N THR A 223 10.09 5.70 16.38
CA THR A 223 10.41 4.39 15.80
C THR A 223 10.93 3.38 16.84
N GLY A 224 11.10 3.79 18.10
CA GLY A 224 11.67 2.96 19.18
C GLY A 224 13.18 2.74 19.07
N GLN A 225 13.90 3.61 18.36
CA GLN A 225 15.33 3.48 18.08
C GLN A 225 16.15 4.57 18.80
N ASP A 226 17.43 4.27 19.04
CA ASP A 226 18.36 5.22 19.65
C ASP A 226 19.02 6.10 18.59
N VAL A 227 18.93 7.43 18.76
CA VAL A 227 19.57 8.41 17.87
C VAL A 227 21.07 8.15 17.71
N THR A 228 21.78 7.88 18.80
CA THR A 228 23.25 7.70 18.79
C THR A 228 23.68 6.53 17.91
N LYS A 229 23.01 5.37 18.02
CA LYS A 229 23.30 4.18 17.21
C LYS A 229 23.05 4.43 15.72
N LEU A 230 21.95 5.11 15.39
CA LEU A 230 21.60 5.45 14.02
C LEU A 230 22.59 6.44 13.41
N THR A 231 23.04 7.44 14.18
CA THR A 231 24.01 8.43 13.68
C THR A 231 25.38 7.84 13.37
N GLU A 232 25.76 6.73 14.01
CA GLU A 232 27.06 6.09 13.76
C GLU A 232 27.11 5.32 12.45
N LYS A 233 26.01 4.63 12.09
CA LYS A 233 25.96 3.73 10.93
C LYS A 233 25.12 4.27 9.76
N GLY A 234 24.30 5.28 10.01
CA GLY A 234 23.24 5.71 9.10
C GLY A 234 22.04 4.75 9.16
N ALA A 235 20.93 5.17 8.56
CA ALA A 235 19.68 4.41 8.51
C ALA A 235 18.72 4.95 7.45
N GLU A 236 17.63 4.23 7.22
CA GLU A 236 16.54 4.67 6.34
C GLU A 236 15.24 4.74 7.13
N ILE A 237 14.62 5.91 7.15
CA ILE A 237 13.42 6.22 7.95
C ILE A 237 12.30 6.67 7.01
N GLY A 238 11.14 6.02 7.12
CA GLY A 238 9.91 6.40 6.44
C GLY A 238 9.10 7.37 7.30
N ILE A 239 8.71 8.50 6.71
CA ILE A 239 7.71 9.43 7.25
C ILE A 239 6.43 9.21 6.45
N ASN A 240 5.51 8.41 7.00
CA ASN A 240 4.27 8.09 6.34
C ASN A 240 3.20 9.14 6.67
N ILE A 241 2.63 9.77 5.64
CA ILE A 241 1.53 10.72 5.71
C ILE A 241 0.29 10.05 5.12
N GLU A 242 -0.61 9.60 5.98
CA GLU A 242 -1.84 8.93 5.58
C GLU A 242 -3.01 9.93 5.52
N TRP A 243 -3.69 9.96 4.38
CA TRP A 243 -4.88 10.76 4.12
C TRP A 243 -6.12 9.88 3.97
N LYS A 244 -6.76 9.56 5.10
CA LYS A 244 -8.02 8.80 5.10
C LYS A 244 -9.20 9.74 5.28
N CYS A 245 -9.84 10.12 4.18
CA CYS A 245 -10.82 11.20 4.18
C CYS A 245 -12.22 10.71 3.83
N ASN A 246 -13.22 11.29 4.50
CA ASN A 246 -14.63 11.07 4.21
C ASN A 246 -15.26 12.40 3.81
N PHE A 247 -15.50 12.59 2.52
CA PHE A 247 -16.04 13.83 1.94
C PHE A 247 -17.56 13.93 2.01
N ASP A 248 -18.23 13.01 2.72
CA ASP A 248 -19.61 13.22 3.16
C ASP A 248 -19.69 14.11 4.39
N LEU A 249 -18.59 14.18 5.14
CA LEU A 249 -18.37 15.16 6.19
C LEU A 249 -17.72 16.39 5.59
N ASP A 250 -17.55 17.40 6.43
CA ASP A 250 -16.82 18.60 6.06
C ASP A 250 -15.38 18.27 5.64
N VAL A 251 -14.94 18.91 4.55
CA VAL A 251 -13.63 18.73 3.92
C VAL A 251 -12.52 19.13 4.88
N GLU A 252 -12.78 20.04 5.82
CA GLU A 252 -11.80 20.45 6.83
C GLU A 252 -11.39 19.34 7.79
N LYS A 253 -12.27 18.35 8.03
CA LYS A 253 -11.97 17.19 8.88
C LYS A 253 -11.03 16.18 8.23
N CYS A 254 -10.73 16.34 6.94
CA CYS A 254 -9.68 15.61 6.25
C CYS A 254 -8.32 16.15 6.71
N LEU A 255 -7.73 15.46 7.69
CA LEU A 255 -6.43 15.78 8.29
C LEU A 255 -5.44 14.63 8.06
N PRO A 256 -4.15 14.94 7.88
CA PRO A 256 -3.13 13.92 7.70
C PRO A 256 -2.86 13.21 9.03
N LYS A 257 -2.58 11.90 8.95
CA LYS A 257 -2.06 11.13 10.07
C LYS A 257 -0.61 10.75 9.79
N TYR A 258 0.28 11.13 10.69
CA TYR A 258 1.71 10.82 10.57
C TYR A 258 2.07 9.55 11.32
N SER A 259 2.90 8.71 10.70
CA SER A 259 3.55 7.58 11.36
C SER A 259 4.99 7.45 10.87
N PHE A 260 5.85 6.89 11.73
CA PHE A 260 7.28 6.81 11.47
C PHE A 260 7.72 5.36 11.55
N THR A 261 8.47 4.90 10.55
CA THR A 261 8.94 3.51 10.48
C THR A 261 10.41 3.48 10.05
N ARG A 262 11.13 2.46 10.49
CA ARG A 262 12.48 2.19 9.99
C ARG A 262 12.39 1.26 8.78
N LEU A 263 12.85 1.71 7.63
CA LEU A 263 12.75 0.99 6.35
C LEU A 263 13.85 -0.07 6.21
N ASP A 264 15.05 0.20 6.75
CA ASP A 264 16.20 -0.71 6.70
C ASP A 264 16.21 -1.78 7.82
N ALA A 265 15.11 -1.95 8.56
CA ALA A 265 15.04 -2.84 9.73
C ALA A 265 15.41 -4.31 9.42
N VAL A 266 15.14 -4.78 8.19
CA VAL A 266 15.50 -6.14 7.73
C VAL A 266 17.02 -6.36 7.74
N PHE A 267 17.82 -5.32 7.55
CA PHE A 267 19.28 -5.40 7.47
C PHE A 267 19.98 -5.15 8.80
N GLU A 268 19.24 -4.88 9.88
CA GLU A 268 19.84 -4.57 11.18
C GLU A 268 20.71 -5.71 11.74
N LYS A 269 20.29 -6.96 11.53
CA LYS A 269 21.01 -8.16 11.96
C LYS A 269 22.05 -8.65 10.96
N ASN A 270 22.12 -8.04 9.77
CA ASN A 270 23.04 -8.49 8.72
C ASN A 270 24.49 -8.08 9.03
N ALA A 271 25.42 -8.97 8.68
CA ALA A 271 26.85 -8.71 8.84
C ALA A 271 27.43 -7.80 7.74
N VAL A 272 26.80 -7.79 6.55
CA VAL A 272 27.36 -7.23 5.31
C VAL A 272 27.06 -5.74 5.11
N SER A 273 25.81 -5.32 5.29
CA SER A 273 25.40 -3.92 5.14
C SER A 273 24.68 -3.47 6.41
N LYS A 274 25.38 -2.68 7.24
CA LYS A 274 24.83 -2.12 8.47
C LYS A 274 24.64 -0.62 8.29
N GLY A 275 23.40 -0.20 8.09
CA GLY A 275 23.02 1.22 7.95
C GLY A 275 23.09 1.74 6.51
N TYR A 276 23.25 3.05 6.38
CA TYR A 276 23.18 3.75 5.09
C TYR A 276 24.38 4.69 4.91
N ASN A 277 25.14 4.45 3.84
CA ASN A 277 26.27 5.29 3.45
C ASN A 277 26.39 5.41 1.94
N PHE A 278 27.03 6.49 1.49
CA PHE A 278 27.34 6.74 0.09
C PHE A 278 28.64 7.54 -0.03
N ARG A 279 29.24 7.53 -1.23
CA ARG A 279 30.47 8.28 -1.52
C ARG A 279 30.20 9.34 -2.57
N PHE A 280 30.80 10.50 -2.40
CA PHE A 280 30.85 11.54 -3.44
C PHE A 280 32.22 12.23 -3.41
N ALA A 281 32.58 12.89 -4.50
CA ALA A 281 33.84 13.62 -4.58
C ALA A 281 33.61 15.08 -4.97
N LYS A 282 34.40 15.97 -4.37
CA LYS A 282 34.52 17.38 -4.79
C LYS A 282 35.80 17.49 -5.62
N TYR A 283 35.67 17.94 -6.86
CA TYR A 283 36.79 18.04 -7.82
C TYR A 283 37.35 19.45 -7.83
N PHE A 284 38.68 19.54 -7.90
CA PHE A 284 39.45 20.77 -7.87
C PHE A 284 40.59 20.70 -8.90
N LYS A 285 41.19 21.86 -9.21
CA LYS A 285 42.36 21.97 -10.08
C LYS A 285 43.45 22.78 -9.38
N THR A 286 44.68 22.31 -9.45
CA THR A 286 45.86 23.04 -8.98
C THR A 286 46.23 24.14 -9.99
N GLU A 287 47.02 25.13 -9.59
CA GLU A 287 47.57 26.17 -10.48
C GLU A 287 48.30 25.59 -11.71
N ASN A 288 48.88 24.39 -11.58
CA ASN A 288 49.54 23.65 -12.65
C ASN A 288 48.57 22.85 -13.57
N ASN A 289 47.27 23.11 -13.52
CA ASN A 289 46.21 22.37 -14.24
C ASN A 289 46.07 20.87 -13.90
N THR A 290 46.71 20.41 -12.82
CA THR A 290 46.52 19.04 -12.33
C THR A 290 45.19 18.90 -11.61
N GLU A 291 44.39 17.90 -11.99
CA GLU A 291 43.12 17.61 -11.34
C GLU A 291 43.33 16.81 -10.05
N PHE A 292 42.68 17.24 -8.98
CA PHE A 292 42.64 16.53 -7.72
C PHE A 292 41.23 16.54 -7.14
N ARG A 293 40.93 15.64 -6.21
CA ARG A 293 39.61 15.59 -5.58
C ARG A 293 39.71 15.36 -4.08
N THR A 294 38.67 15.77 -3.38
CA THR A 294 38.42 15.34 -2.00
C THR A 294 37.27 14.35 -2.01
N LEU A 295 37.56 13.11 -1.64
CA LEU A 295 36.56 12.05 -1.51
C LEU A 295 35.88 12.17 -0.14
N HIS A 296 34.56 12.04 -0.14
CA HIS A 296 33.74 12.05 1.06
C HIS A 296 32.95 10.75 1.11
N LYS A 297 33.16 9.94 2.14
CA LYS A 297 32.27 8.83 2.49
C LYS A 297 31.35 9.28 3.59
N VAL A 298 30.08 9.42 3.24
CA VAL A 298 29.03 9.95 4.10
C VAL A 298 28.19 8.80 4.64
N PHE A 299 28.00 8.81 5.95
CA PHE A 299 26.97 8.07 6.63
C PHE A 299 25.83 9.04 6.92
N ALA A 300 24.61 8.65 6.59
CA ALA A 300 23.46 9.54 6.67
C ALA A 300 22.22 8.80 7.14
N ILE A 301 21.27 9.57 7.67
CA ILE A 301 19.90 9.10 7.84
C ILE A 301 19.11 9.60 6.64
N ARG A 302 18.64 8.65 5.83
CA ARG A 302 17.76 8.91 4.70
C ARG A 302 16.31 8.94 5.18
N PHE A 303 15.59 9.99 4.83
CA PHE A 303 14.18 10.18 5.12
C PHE A 303 13.38 10.08 3.82
N ASP A 304 12.40 9.18 3.80
CA ASP A 304 11.49 8.97 2.70
C ASP A 304 10.08 9.40 3.14
N VAL A 305 9.59 10.50 2.60
CA VAL A 305 8.22 10.98 2.86
C VAL A 305 7.27 10.25 1.94
N LEU A 306 6.51 9.32 2.52
CA LEU A 306 5.59 8.43 1.83
C LEU A 306 4.16 8.94 2.05
N VAL A 307 3.46 9.30 0.97
CA VAL A 307 2.09 9.82 1.06
C VAL A 307 1.12 8.77 0.54
N THR A 308 0.18 8.37 1.36
CA THR A 308 -0.91 7.47 0.99
C THR A 308 -2.24 8.16 1.21
N GLY A 309 -3.24 7.80 0.40
CA GLY A 309 -4.54 8.44 0.49
C GLY A 309 -5.67 7.56 0.01
N ASN A 310 -6.78 7.62 0.72
CA ASN A 310 -8.05 7.05 0.32
C ASN A 310 -9.15 8.01 0.74
N ALA A 311 -9.92 8.49 -0.24
CA ALA A 311 -11.06 9.34 0.00
C ALA A 311 -12.36 8.65 -0.42
N GLY A 312 -13.37 8.70 0.43
CA GLY A 312 -14.73 8.25 0.10
C GLY A 312 -15.70 9.43 0.00
N LYS A 313 -16.58 9.40 -0.99
CA LYS A 313 -17.73 10.33 -1.12
C LYS A 313 -18.96 9.57 -1.59
N PHE A 314 -20.13 9.94 -1.08
CA PHE A 314 -21.42 9.35 -1.44
C PHE A 314 -21.60 9.30 -2.96
N GLY A 315 -21.98 8.12 -3.45
CA GLY A 315 -22.32 7.90 -4.85
C GLY A 315 -23.61 7.11 -5.00
N THR A 316 -24.50 7.61 -5.86
CA THR A 316 -25.79 6.96 -6.12
C THR A 316 -25.63 5.58 -6.75
N VAL A 317 -24.65 5.41 -7.66
CA VAL A 317 -24.41 4.14 -8.37
C VAL A 317 -24.00 3.01 -7.41
N PRO A 318 -22.93 3.11 -6.60
CA PRO A 318 -22.56 2.04 -5.68
C PRO A 318 -23.63 1.81 -4.61
N THR A 319 -24.34 2.85 -4.18
CA THR A 319 -25.48 2.71 -3.26
C THR A 319 -26.58 1.83 -3.86
N LEU A 320 -26.96 2.08 -5.11
CA LEU A 320 -28.02 1.31 -5.78
C LEU A 320 -27.59 -0.14 -6.01
N ILE A 321 -26.35 -0.38 -6.45
CA ILE A 321 -25.81 -1.73 -6.66
C ILE A 321 -25.83 -2.53 -5.35
N ASN A 322 -25.35 -1.94 -4.25
CA ASN A 322 -25.33 -2.61 -2.95
C ASN A 322 -26.73 -2.81 -2.35
N LEU A 323 -27.68 -1.94 -2.67
CA LEU A 323 -29.08 -2.08 -2.27
C LEU A 323 -29.77 -3.21 -3.05
N VAL A 324 -29.51 -3.34 -4.35
CA VAL A 324 -29.96 -4.49 -5.15
C VAL A 324 -29.36 -5.79 -4.60
N ALA A 325 -28.06 -5.80 -4.31
CA ALA A 325 -27.40 -6.94 -3.70
C ALA A 325 -28.07 -7.31 -2.36
N ALA A 326 -28.33 -6.34 -1.48
CA ALA A 326 -29.04 -6.58 -0.22
C ALA A 326 -30.42 -7.22 -0.42
N PHE A 327 -31.23 -6.71 -1.36
CA PHE A 327 -32.55 -7.28 -1.64
C PHE A 327 -32.48 -8.68 -2.22
N THR A 328 -31.55 -8.95 -3.13
CA THR A 328 -31.36 -10.32 -3.66
C THR A 328 -30.89 -11.29 -2.58
N SER A 329 -30.02 -10.86 -1.66
CA SER A 329 -29.54 -11.69 -0.55
C SER A 329 -30.61 -12.04 0.47
N ILE A 330 -31.66 -11.23 0.64
CA ILE A 330 -32.83 -11.59 1.48
C ILE A 330 -33.49 -12.89 0.97
N GLY A 331 -33.42 -13.15 -0.34
CA GLY A 331 -33.91 -14.38 -0.97
C GLY A 331 -33.20 -15.65 -0.47
N LEU A 332 -31.96 -15.57 0.01
CA LEU A 332 -31.27 -16.75 0.59
C LEU A 332 -31.98 -17.25 1.86
N GLY A 333 -32.67 -16.36 2.57
CA GLY A 333 -33.47 -16.73 3.73
C GLY A 333 -34.61 -17.71 3.39
N THR A 334 -35.17 -17.63 2.17
CA THR A 334 -36.27 -18.54 1.77
C THR A 334 -35.77 -19.96 1.54
N VAL A 335 -34.56 -20.13 1.02
CA VAL A 335 -33.94 -21.46 0.85
C VAL A 335 -33.72 -22.13 2.20
N LEU A 336 -33.18 -21.40 3.17
CA LEU A 336 -32.99 -21.90 4.53
C LEU A 336 -34.34 -22.24 5.20
N CYS A 337 -35.34 -21.36 5.05
CA CYS A 337 -36.68 -21.60 5.58
C CYS A 337 -37.37 -22.79 4.90
N ASP A 338 -37.15 -23.01 3.61
CA ASP A 338 -37.67 -24.17 2.88
C ASP A 338 -37.08 -25.47 3.40
N ILE A 339 -35.77 -25.52 3.66
CA ILE A 339 -35.11 -26.68 4.26
C ILE A 339 -35.71 -26.97 5.65
N ILE A 340 -35.92 -25.94 6.46
CA ILE A 340 -36.51 -26.06 7.80
C ILE A 340 -37.97 -26.53 7.72
N LEU A 341 -38.77 -25.91 6.85
CA LEU A 341 -40.19 -26.23 6.66
C LEU A 341 -40.39 -27.68 6.19
N LEU A 342 -39.64 -28.10 5.18
CA LEU A 342 -39.87 -29.38 4.50
C LEU A 342 -39.24 -30.57 5.22
N ASN A 343 -38.25 -30.37 6.09
CA ASN A 343 -37.54 -31.48 6.74
C ASN A 343 -37.72 -31.53 8.27
N PHE A 344 -37.88 -30.38 8.95
CA PHE A 344 -37.80 -30.32 10.42
C PHE A 344 -39.12 -29.99 11.12
N MET A 345 -40.15 -29.54 10.40
CA MET A 345 -41.45 -29.22 10.99
C MET A 345 -42.37 -30.44 11.11
N LYS A 346 -43.10 -30.55 12.23
CA LYS A 346 -44.19 -31.53 12.38
C LYS A 346 -45.29 -31.22 11.36
N GLY A 347 -45.47 -32.10 10.37
CA GLY A 347 -46.34 -31.87 9.21
C GLY A 347 -45.60 -31.64 7.88
N ALA A 348 -44.27 -31.85 7.84
CA ALA A 348 -43.44 -31.80 6.63
C ALA A 348 -44.07 -32.43 5.37
N GLU A 349 -44.63 -33.64 5.48
CA GLU A 349 -45.27 -34.35 4.36
C GLU A 349 -46.46 -33.59 3.77
N GLN A 350 -47.25 -32.89 4.60
CA GLN A 350 -48.36 -32.05 4.12
C GLN A 350 -47.85 -30.80 3.38
N TYR A 351 -46.71 -30.26 3.79
CA TYR A 351 -46.09 -29.13 3.10
C TYR A 351 -45.46 -29.56 1.77
N LYS A 352 -44.82 -30.75 1.73
CA LYS A 352 -44.30 -31.34 0.48
C LYS A 352 -45.43 -31.57 -0.54
N ALA A 353 -46.52 -32.21 -0.12
CA ALA A 353 -47.66 -32.48 -1.00
C ALA A 353 -48.36 -31.21 -1.54
N LYS A 354 -48.26 -30.07 -0.82
CA LYS A 354 -48.79 -28.79 -1.30
C LYS A 354 -47.80 -27.99 -2.15
N LYS A 355 -46.50 -28.23 -2.01
CA LYS A 355 -45.44 -27.51 -2.73
C LYS A 355 -45.06 -28.20 -4.04
N PHE A 356 -45.02 -29.52 -4.05
CA PHE A 356 -44.61 -30.33 -5.20
C PHE A 356 -45.81 -31.00 -5.83
N GLU A 357 -45.95 -30.85 -7.15
CA GLU A 357 -46.88 -31.60 -7.97
C GLU A 357 -46.05 -32.60 -8.78
N GLU A 358 -46.17 -33.88 -8.45
CA GLU A 358 -45.47 -34.95 -9.16
C GLU A 358 -46.20 -35.23 -10.47
N VAL A 359 -45.48 -35.10 -11.58
CA VAL A 359 -46.04 -35.36 -12.92
C VAL A 359 -45.21 -36.46 -13.57
N SER A 360 -45.87 -37.51 -14.05
CA SER A 360 -45.24 -38.58 -14.84
C SER A 360 -45.21 -38.22 -16.32
N GLU A 361 -44.19 -38.66 -17.07
CA GLU A 361 -44.06 -38.38 -18.51
C GLU A 361 -45.31 -38.81 -19.30
N ALA A 362 -45.93 -39.93 -18.94
CA ALA A 362 -47.18 -40.41 -19.54
C ALA A 362 -48.38 -39.45 -19.34
N GLN A 363 -48.44 -38.71 -18.23
CA GLN A 363 -49.46 -37.68 -17.99
C GLN A 363 -49.21 -36.40 -18.78
N ILE A 364 -47.94 -36.06 -19.03
CA ILE A 364 -47.55 -34.93 -19.89
C ILE A 364 -47.96 -35.22 -21.34
N GLU A 365 -47.65 -36.42 -21.83
CA GLU A 365 -48.05 -36.84 -23.18
C GLU A 365 -49.58 -36.89 -23.32
N ALA A 366 -50.31 -37.41 -22.32
CA ALA A 366 -51.77 -37.46 -22.35
C ALA A 366 -52.42 -36.06 -22.36
N SER A 367 -51.86 -35.09 -21.62
CA SER A 367 -52.38 -33.71 -21.56
C SER A 367 -52.06 -32.89 -22.81
N ILE A 368 -50.95 -33.16 -23.49
CA ILE A 368 -50.65 -32.61 -24.82
C ILE A 368 -51.59 -33.19 -25.88
N THR A 369 -52.00 -34.46 -25.72
CA THR A 369 -52.82 -35.17 -26.72
C THR A 369 -54.33 -34.94 -26.57
N GLN A 370 -54.81 -34.46 -25.42
CA GLN A 370 -56.26 -34.32 -25.12
C GLN A 370 -56.92 -32.95 -25.41
N SER A 371 -56.29 -32.05 -26.17
CA SER A 371 -56.90 -30.74 -26.50
C SER A 371 -57.02 -30.48 -28.01
N PRO A 372 -58.21 -30.64 -28.61
CA PRO A 372 -58.66 -29.88 -29.76
C PRO A 372 -59.72 -28.86 -29.28
N ASP A 373 -59.27 -27.77 -28.64
CA ASP A 373 -59.95 -26.46 -28.53
C ASP A 373 -59.54 -25.72 -27.24
N SER A 374 -58.26 -25.38 -27.12
CA SER A 374 -57.83 -24.09 -26.58
C SER A 374 -56.37 -23.88 -26.95
N GLN A 375 -56.04 -22.74 -27.56
CA GLN A 375 -54.65 -22.39 -27.85
C GLN A 375 -53.92 -22.07 -26.53
N LEU A 376 -53.36 -23.10 -25.90
CA LEU A 376 -52.33 -22.99 -24.89
C LEU A 376 -50.98 -23.21 -25.59
N SER A 377 -50.21 -22.13 -25.69
CA SER A 377 -48.84 -22.13 -26.21
C SER A 377 -47.92 -22.91 -25.27
N LEU A 378 -47.79 -24.22 -25.53
CA LEU A 378 -46.65 -25.02 -25.07
C LEU A 378 -45.79 -25.31 -26.28
N LYS A 379 -44.83 -24.42 -26.54
CA LYS A 379 -43.85 -24.58 -27.61
C LYS A 379 -42.82 -25.64 -27.18
N GLY A 380 -42.91 -26.82 -27.78
CA GLY A 380 -41.89 -27.86 -27.67
C GLY A 380 -40.55 -27.37 -28.20
N GLY A 381 -39.57 -27.25 -27.31
CA GLY A 381 -38.25 -26.72 -27.63
C GLY A 381 -37.26 -26.97 -26.49
N MET A 382 -37.07 -28.23 -26.08
CA MET A 382 -35.91 -28.63 -25.29
C MET A 382 -34.66 -28.48 -26.16
N LYS A 383 -34.04 -27.30 -26.12
CA LYS A 383 -32.59 -27.20 -26.34
C LYS A 383 -31.94 -27.52 -25.01
N SER A 384 -31.31 -28.69 -24.95
CA SER A 384 -30.36 -29.03 -23.90
C SER A 384 -29.26 -27.96 -23.86
N SER A 385 -29.14 -27.28 -22.72
CA SER A 385 -27.99 -26.44 -22.40
C SER A 385 -27.05 -27.27 -21.53
N TYR A 386 -26.19 -28.07 -22.16
CA TYR A 386 -24.97 -28.54 -21.51
C TYR A 386 -24.01 -27.36 -21.40
N ASP A 387 -23.96 -26.70 -20.25
CA ASP A 387 -22.74 -25.99 -19.82
C ASP A 387 -22.72 -25.78 -18.31
N SER A 388 -22.54 -26.88 -17.58
CA SER A 388 -22.00 -26.82 -16.22
C SER A 388 -20.50 -27.08 -16.34
N GLY A 389 -19.71 -26.02 -16.37
CA GLY A 389 -18.26 -26.05 -16.36
C GLY A 389 -17.69 -26.61 -15.04
N ALA A 390 -17.82 -27.91 -14.83
CA ALA A 390 -17.18 -28.65 -13.76
C ALA A 390 -16.28 -29.73 -14.38
N LEU A 391 -14.98 -29.44 -14.47
CA LEU A 391 -13.94 -30.43 -14.75
C LEU A 391 -13.80 -31.36 -13.54
N SER A 392 -14.26 -32.60 -13.67
CA SER A 392 -13.80 -33.71 -12.84
C SER A 392 -12.67 -34.43 -13.58
N LEU A 393 -11.43 -34.22 -13.13
CA LEU A 393 -10.30 -35.10 -13.44
C LEU A 393 -10.57 -36.42 -12.75
N ASP A 394 -10.77 -37.49 -13.53
CA ASP A 394 -10.59 -38.84 -13.02
C ASP A 394 -9.61 -39.60 -13.91
N ASN A 395 -8.54 -40.04 -13.25
CA ASN A 395 -7.52 -40.93 -13.78
C ASN A 395 -8.15 -42.33 -13.86
N SER A 396 -8.11 -42.96 -15.03
CA SER A 396 -8.07 -44.43 -15.12
C SER A 396 -7.61 -44.85 -16.51
N ASP A 397 -6.40 -45.40 -16.51
CA ASP A 397 -5.81 -46.41 -17.38
C ASP A 397 -6.75 -47.12 -18.38
N GLN A 398 -6.27 -47.28 -19.62
CA GLN A 398 -6.42 -48.54 -20.34
C GLN A 398 -5.20 -48.82 -21.24
N PRO A 399 -4.86 -50.11 -21.45
CA PRO A 399 -3.62 -50.56 -22.07
C PRO A 399 -3.75 -50.68 -23.59
N VAL A 400 -2.68 -50.32 -24.31
CA VAL A 400 -1.97 -51.13 -25.34
C VAL A 400 -0.54 -50.61 -25.40
#